data_AF-A0A7Y2TW56-F1
#
_entry.id   AF-A0A7Y2TW56-F1
#
_cell.length_a   1.000
_cell.length_b   1.000
_cell.length_c   1.000
_cell.angle_alpha   90.00
_cell.angle_beta   90.00
_cell.angle_gamma   90.00
#
_symmetry.space_group_name_H-M   'P 1'
#
loop_
_entity.id
_entity.type
_entity.pdbx_description
1 polymer ?
#
loop_
_entity_poly.entity_id
_entity_poly.type
_entity_poly.pdbx_seq_one_letter_code
_entity_poly.pdbx_strand_id
1 'polypeptide(L)'
;RETIINELREDGFQEIRISRTLLGRTRFVATNETMRREIVVNPTSGVVLRDYIRFLRDRDDDDNGGFGQGSPHSGNDEDEDEDHDDDHDDDEDQDDDSEEDDDDGDEDEEDDD
;
A
#
# COMPACT_ATOMS: atom_id res chain seq x y z
N ARG A 1 -15.05 -18.85 6.43
CA ARG A 1 -14.99 -17.46 5.89
C ARG A 1 -16.02 -16.58 6.58
N GLU A 2 -17.30 -16.93 6.54
CA GLU A 2 -18.38 -16.15 7.16
C GLU A 2 -18.20 -15.97 8.67
N THR A 3 -17.70 -16.98 9.39
CA THR A 3 -17.37 -16.88 10.81
C THR A 3 -16.42 -15.73 11.14
N ILE A 4 -15.34 -15.57 10.36
CA ILE A 4 -14.35 -14.51 10.58
C ILE A 4 -14.96 -13.13 10.30
N ILE A 5 -15.82 -13.02 9.28
CA ILE A 5 -16.50 -11.76 8.96
C ILE A 5 -17.45 -11.37 10.08
N ASN A 6 -18.18 -12.33 10.65
CA ASN A 6 -19.09 -12.08 11.75
C ASN A 6 -18.35 -11.66 13.01
N GLU A 7 -17.27 -12.37 13.38
CA GLU A 7 -16.41 -12.02 14.52
C GLU A 7 -15.88 -10.59 14.37
N LEU A 8 -15.35 -10.23 13.19
CA LEU A 8 -14.85 -8.87 12.93
C LEU A 8 -15.96 -7.81 13.03
N ARG A 9 -17.20 -8.14 12.65
CA ARG A 9 -18.32 -7.20 12.81
C ARG A 9 -18.74 -7.07 14.28
N GLU A 10 -18.73 -8.16 15.03
CA GLU A 10 -19.01 -8.17 16.48
C GLU A 10 -17.95 -7.38 17.25
N ASP A 11 -16.69 -7.43 16.80
CA ASP A 11 -15.57 -6.65 17.32
C ASP A 11 -15.65 -5.14 16.96
N GLY A 12 -16.63 -4.71 16.17
CA GLY A 12 -16.85 -3.31 15.81
C GLY A 12 -16.07 -2.81 14.60
N PHE A 13 -15.55 -3.70 13.76
CA PHE A 13 -14.96 -3.30 12.47
C PHE A 13 -16.06 -2.96 11.45
N GLN A 14 -15.90 -1.80 10.80
CA GLN A 14 -16.91 -1.24 9.90
C GLN A 14 -16.61 -1.59 8.44
N GLU A 15 -15.34 -1.47 8.04
CA GLU A 15 -14.89 -1.83 6.70
C GLU A 15 -14.19 -3.19 6.73
N ILE A 16 -14.64 -4.14 5.91
CA ILE A 16 -13.99 -5.46 5.78
C ILE A 16 -13.74 -5.74 4.29
N ARG A 17 -12.47 -5.83 3.91
CA ARG A 17 -12.02 -6.21 2.56
C ARG A 17 -11.47 -7.62 2.56
N ILE A 18 -11.74 -8.36 1.50
CA ILE A 18 -11.28 -9.73 1.33
C ILE A 18 -10.54 -9.83 0.01
N SER A 19 -9.29 -10.28 0.07
CA SER A 19 -8.44 -10.43 -1.11
C SER A 19 -7.66 -11.74 -1.07
N ARG A 20 -7.01 -12.08 -2.18
CA ARG A 20 -6.03 -13.16 -2.24
C ARG A 20 -4.63 -12.58 -2.19
N THR A 21 -3.74 -13.22 -1.43
CA THR A 21 -2.31 -12.94 -1.51
C THR A 21 -1.70 -13.59 -2.76
N LEU A 22 -0.48 -13.20 -3.14
CA LEU A 22 0.26 -13.83 -4.25
C LEU A 22 0.43 -15.35 -4.08
N LEU A 23 0.50 -15.83 -2.84
CA LEU A 23 0.57 -17.26 -2.52
C LEU A 23 -0.80 -17.93 -2.40
N GLY A 24 -1.87 -17.31 -2.91
CA GLY A 24 -3.22 -17.87 -2.96
C GLY A 24 -3.98 -17.90 -1.63
N ARG A 25 -3.38 -17.45 -0.52
CA ARG A 25 -4.04 -17.36 0.81
C ARG A 25 -5.16 -16.32 0.83
N THR A 26 -6.20 -16.54 1.63
CA THR A 26 -7.26 -15.55 1.82
C THR A 26 -6.84 -14.55 2.89
N ARG A 27 -6.87 -13.25 2.55
CA ARG A 27 -6.57 -12.14 3.45
C ARG A 27 -7.85 -11.35 3.75
N PHE A 28 -8.13 -11.16 5.01
CA PHE A 28 -9.15 -10.26 5.53
C PHE A 28 -8.45 -9.01 6.05
N VAL A 29 -8.92 -7.84 5.65
CA VAL A 29 -8.48 -6.57 6.19
C VAL A 29 -9.70 -5.88 6.75
N ALA A 30 -9.70 -5.66 8.06
CA ALA A 30 -10.78 -5.02 8.77
C ALA A 30 -10.29 -3.69 9.36
N THR A 31 -11.10 -2.63 9.25
CA THR A 31 -10.74 -1.30 9.74
C THR A 31 -11.92 -0.66 10.48
N ASN A 32 -11.63 -0.02 11.60
CA ASN A 32 -12.52 0.90 12.31
C ASN A 32 -11.79 2.25 12.52
N GLU A 33 -12.36 3.14 13.30
CA GLU A 33 -11.83 4.49 13.52
C GLU A 33 -10.45 4.50 14.22
N THR A 34 -10.14 3.49 15.03
CA THR A 34 -8.96 3.49 15.91
C THR A 34 -7.91 2.45 15.53
N MET A 35 -8.27 1.43 14.77
CA MET A 35 -7.39 0.32 14.46
C MET A 35 -7.74 -0.41 13.16
N ARG A 36 -6.73 -1.11 12.65
CA ARG A 36 -6.81 -1.99 11.49
C ARG A 36 -6.30 -3.38 11.88
N ARG A 37 -7.08 -4.42 11.55
CA ARG A 37 -6.73 -5.83 11.75
C ARG A 37 -6.57 -6.53 10.41
N GLU A 38 -5.53 -7.34 10.27
CA GLU A 38 -5.27 -8.20 9.12
C GLU A 38 -5.22 -9.65 9.56
N ILE A 39 -6.08 -10.47 8.96
CA ILE A 39 -6.11 -11.92 9.19
C ILE A 39 -5.80 -12.62 7.86
N VAL A 40 -4.81 -13.51 7.86
CA VAL A 40 -4.49 -14.36 6.70
C VAL A 40 -4.79 -15.80 7.05
N VAL A 41 -5.57 -16.48 6.22
CA VAL A 41 -5.93 -17.89 6.41
C VAL A 41 -5.53 -18.74 5.21
N ASN A 42 -5.19 -20.00 5.50
CA ASN A 42 -5.12 -21.02 4.47
C ASN A 42 -6.55 -21.36 4.02
N PRO A 43 -6.93 -21.16 2.74
CA PRO A 43 -8.29 -21.39 2.28
C PRO A 43 -8.70 -22.87 2.29
N THR A 44 -7.75 -23.79 2.23
CA THR A 44 -8.00 -25.24 2.18
C THR A 44 -8.17 -25.84 3.57
N SER A 45 -7.30 -25.46 4.51
CA SER A 45 -7.35 -26.00 5.87
C SER A 45 -8.10 -25.13 6.87
N GLY A 46 -8.35 -23.85 6.55
CA GLY A 46 -8.96 -22.88 7.46
C GLY A 46 -8.04 -22.37 8.57
N VAL A 47 -6.78 -22.81 8.62
CA VAL A 47 -5.80 -22.39 9.63
C VAL A 47 -5.48 -20.91 9.48
N VAL A 48 -5.45 -20.19 10.60
CA VAL A 48 -4.99 -18.79 10.66
C VAL A 48 -3.46 -18.80 10.63
N LEU A 49 -2.90 -18.14 9.62
CA LEU A 49 -1.46 -18.00 9.40
C LEU A 49 -0.91 -16.66 9.88
N ARG A 50 -1.78 -15.64 9.98
CA ARG A 50 -1.44 -14.32 10.50
C ARG A 50 -2.68 -13.70 11.13
N ASP A 51 -2.47 -13.06 12.27
CA ASP A 51 -3.39 -12.11 12.88
C ASP A 51 -2.57 -10.92 13.34
N TYR A 52 -2.81 -9.75 12.77
CA TYR A 52 -2.00 -8.57 12.97
C TYR A 52 -2.87 -7.33 13.15
N ILE A 53 -2.67 -6.61 14.26
CA ILE A 53 -3.43 -5.40 14.61
C ILE A 53 -2.47 -4.20 14.59
N ARG A 54 -2.91 -3.09 14.01
CA ARG A 54 -2.23 -1.79 14.06
C ARG A 54 -3.22 -0.71 14.47
N PHE A 55 -2.86 0.09 15.47
CA PHE A 55 -3.64 1.28 15.84
C PHE A 55 -3.40 2.40 14.82
N LEU A 56 -4.47 3.04 14.39
CA LEU A 56 -4.44 4.26 13.59
C LEU A 56 -4.18 5.39 14.60
N ARG A 57 -2.94 5.89 14.70
CA ARG A 57 -2.67 7.08 15.52
C ARG A 57 -3.43 8.26 14.89
N ASP A 58 -3.95 9.15 15.72
CA ASP A 58 -4.57 10.40 15.27
C ASP A 58 -3.64 11.09 14.26
N ARG A 59 -4.23 11.51 13.13
CA ARG A 59 -3.53 12.27 12.10
C ARG A 59 -3.04 13.58 12.70
N ASP A 60 -1.78 13.61 13.08
CA ASP A 60 -0.95 14.81 13.18
C ASP A 60 0.49 14.47 12.72
N ASP A 61 0.62 13.68 11.67
CA ASP A 61 1.87 13.52 10.93
C ASP A 61 1.50 13.26 9.47
N ASP A 62 1.13 14.36 8.82
CA ASP A 62 1.16 14.50 7.36
C ASP A 62 2.62 14.41 6.93
N ASP A 63 3.16 13.20 6.78
CA ASP A 63 4.35 13.02 5.95
C ASP A 63 4.38 11.63 5.29
N ASN A 64 4.24 11.71 3.97
CA ASN A 64 4.93 10.91 2.98
C ASN A 64 4.68 9.39 2.91
N GLY A 65 4.24 8.96 1.72
CA GLY A 65 3.99 7.56 1.40
C GLY A 65 5.24 6.71 1.51
N GLY A 66 5.18 5.58 2.21
CA GLY A 66 6.31 4.68 2.21
C GLY A 66 6.17 3.51 3.17
N PHE A 67 6.27 2.32 2.61
CA PHE A 67 6.51 1.05 3.26
C PHE A 67 7.51 1.16 4.43
N GLY A 68 7.12 0.83 5.66
CA GLY A 68 8.11 0.82 6.75
C GLY A 68 7.57 0.52 8.13
N GLN A 69 8.18 -0.49 8.74
CA GLN A 69 8.31 -0.80 10.16
C GLN A 69 7.96 0.34 11.15
N GLY A 70 7.23 0.01 12.23
CA GLY A 70 7.08 0.92 13.38
C GLY A 70 6.41 0.22 14.55
N SER A 71 7.18 -0.61 15.26
CA SER A 71 6.81 -1.17 16.58
C SER A 71 6.54 -0.05 17.59
N PRO A 72 5.57 -0.18 18.52
CA PRO A 72 5.47 0.75 19.63
C PRO A 72 6.51 0.35 20.67
N HIS A 73 7.70 0.94 20.62
CA HIS A 73 8.62 0.89 21.75
C HIS A 73 8.17 1.96 22.75
N SER A 74 7.56 1.50 23.85
CA SER A 74 7.64 2.22 25.12
C SER A 74 9.10 2.16 25.56
N GLY A 75 9.80 3.29 25.49
CA GLY A 75 11.15 3.47 26.01
C GLY A 75 11.26 4.90 26.49
N ASN A 76 11.26 5.05 27.80
CA ASN A 76 11.65 6.28 28.49
C ASN A 76 13.17 6.17 28.65
N ASP A 77 13.93 6.74 27.72
CA ASP A 77 15.38 6.86 27.88
C ASP A 77 15.79 8.21 27.29
N GLU A 78 16.19 9.07 28.21
CA GLU A 78 16.88 10.33 27.99
C GLU A 78 18.27 9.97 27.48
N ASP A 79 18.63 10.35 26.24
CA ASP A 79 20.03 10.50 25.84
C ASP A 79 20.09 11.47 24.66
N GLU A 80 20.84 12.54 24.91
CA GLU A 80 21.34 13.53 23.96
C GLU A 80 22.17 12.83 22.88
N ASP A 81 22.12 13.28 21.63
CA ASP A 81 23.30 13.55 20.81
C ASP A 81 22.88 14.06 19.42
N GLU A 82 23.62 15.08 19.00
CA GLU A 82 23.61 15.81 17.73
C GLU A 82 23.93 14.83 16.58
N ASP A 83 23.45 15.02 15.35
CA ASP A 83 24.17 15.76 14.31
C ASP A 83 23.26 15.94 13.08
N HIS A 84 23.14 17.19 12.62
CA HIS A 84 22.66 17.54 11.29
C HIS A 84 23.73 17.16 10.27
N ASP A 85 23.38 16.39 9.25
CA ASP A 85 24.09 16.43 7.96
C ASP A 85 23.06 16.31 6.83
N ASP A 86 23.00 17.40 6.06
CA ASP A 86 22.31 17.58 4.79
C ASP A 86 22.78 16.57 3.73
N ASP A 87 21.95 16.33 2.70
CA ASP A 87 22.37 16.30 1.29
C ASP A 87 21.12 16.11 0.40
N HIS A 88 20.65 17.23 -0.17
CA HIS A 88 19.69 17.28 -1.28
C HIS A 88 20.47 17.07 -2.58
N ASP A 89 20.33 15.91 -3.22
CA ASP A 89 20.71 15.73 -4.62
C ASP A 89 19.45 15.83 -5.48
N ASP A 90 19.23 17.04 -6.01
CA ASP A 90 18.36 17.33 -7.16
C ASP A 90 19.11 16.90 -8.43
N ASP A 91 18.78 15.74 -8.99
CA ASP A 91 19.18 15.35 -10.35
C ASP A 91 17.95 15.32 -11.27
N GLU A 92 17.57 16.49 -11.79
CA GLU A 92 16.64 16.64 -12.90
C GLU A 92 17.38 16.50 -14.24
N ASP A 93 17.59 15.27 -14.70
CA ASP A 93 18.04 15.03 -16.08
C ASP A 93 16.82 14.95 -17.02
N GLN A 94 16.48 16.10 -17.61
CA GLN A 94 15.56 16.21 -18.75
C GLN A 94 16.37 16.23 -20.06
N ASP A 95 16.59 15.05 -20.64
CA ASP A 95 17.03 14.90 -22.03
C ASP A 95 15.89 14.26 -22.84
N ASP A 96 15.01 15.09 -23.41
CA ASP A 96 14.02 14.67 -24.43
C ASP A 96 14.42 15.26 -25.78
N ASP A 97 15.50 14.70 -26.34
CA ASP A 97 15.89 14.89 -27.74
C ASP A 97 15.24 13.79 -28.58
N SER A 98 14.02 14.00 -29.05
CA SER A 98 13.46 13.22 -30.16
C SER A 98 13.26 14.14 -31.37
N GLU A 99 14.35 14.30 -32.12
CA GLU A 99 14.33 14.85 -33.47
C GLU A 99 13.94 13.77 -34.49
N GLU A 100 13.13 14.21 -35.47
CA GLU A 100 13.01 13.71 -36.84
C GLU A 100 12.34 12.34 -37.10
N ASP A 101 11.23 12.35 -37.83
CA ASP A 101 11.28 12.04 -39.26
C ASP A 101 9.95 12.44 -39.96
N ASP A 102 10.08 13.38 -40.90
CA ASP A 102 9.14 13.56 -42.00
C ASP A 102 9.26 12.35 -42.94
N ASP A 103 8.17 11.63 -43.21
CA ASP A 103 8.07 10.82 -44.43
C ASP A 103 6.70 11.01 -45.07
N ASP A 104 6.73 11.76 -46.16
CA ASP A 104 5.67 11.98 -47.13
C ASP A 104 5.26 10.65 -47.78
N GLY A 105 4.00 10.27 -47.62
CA GLY A 105 3.36 9.15 -48.31
C GLY A 105 2.13 9.62 -49.07
N ASP A 106 2.39 10.16 -50.25
CA ASP A 106 1.45 10.59 -51.29
C ASP A 106 0.53 9.46 -51.79
N GLU A 107 -0.61 9.87 -52.36
CA GLU A 107 -1.36 9.16 -53.43
C GLU A 107 -2.05 7.82 -53.05
N ASP A 108 -3.25 7.44 -53.49
CA ASP A 108 -4.24 7.99 -54.41
C ASP A 108 -5.46 7.03 -54.37
N GLU A 109 -6.64 7.60 -54.64
CA GLU A 109 -7.65 7.05 -55.56
C GLU A 109 -8.55 5.84 -55.23
N GLU A 110 -9.86 6.16 -55.20
CA GLU A 110 -10.95 5.60 -56.02
C GLU A 110 -11.99 4.63 -55.42
N ASP A 111 -13.21 4.92 -55.89
CA ASP A 111 -14.53 4.30 -55.77
C ASP A 111 -14.55 2.80 -56.13
N ASP A 112 -15.37 1.98 -55.45
CA ASP A 112 -16.32 1.05 -56.13
C ASP A 112 -17.21 0.25 -55.13
N ASP A 113 -18.51 0.24 -55.46
CA ASP A 113 -19.68 -0.60 -55.07
C ASP A 113 -20.12 -0.79 -53.59
#